data_AF-A0A4U1CHI5-F1
#
_entry.id   AF-A0A4U1CHI5-F1
#
_cell.length_a   1.000
_cell.length_b   1.000
_cell.length_c   1.000
_cell.angle_alpha   90.00
_cell.angle_beta   90.00
_cell.angle_gamma   90.00
#
_symmetry.space_group_name_H-M   'P 1'
#
loop_
_entity.id
_entity.type
_entity.pdbx_description
1 polymer ?
#
loop_
_entity_poly.entity_id
_entity_poly.type
_entity_poly.pdbx_seq_one_letter_code
_entity_poly.pdbx_strand_id
1 'polypeptide(L)'
;MKLSLSLIIIILIGNTVAAQQSELNFTHQTTNFSTTPPRSAINPMSIKLWDNYGNGGPTTYGTILEIYGRSSHQTSQLYFGGWDDSKIRYREAFYGESTWSNWITMLDSKNNVESAGRLMVSGIGNHFINGGNVGIGTATPNEKLSVNGKIRAHEIKVETANWPDYVFEDDYNITSLTELEKYIKENKHLPEMPSAKEAEANGVELGEMNKLLLKKVEELTLLLIDQNKKNDKQDETINKLIKELNGIKKLK
;
A
#
# COMPACT_ATOMS: atom_id res chain seq x y z
N MET A 1 -51.71 27.21 -85.53
CA MET A 1 -50.24 27.00 -85.54
C MET A 1 -49.75 27.20 -84.11
N LYS A 2 -49.30 26.10 -83.46
CA LYS A 2 -48.45 25.94 -82.24
C LYS A 2 -48.59 26.97 -81.08
N LEU A 3 -48.71 26.62 -79.80
CA LEU A 3 -48.79 25.37 -79.02
C LEU A 3 -49.33 25.77 -77.63
N SER A 4 -49.95 24.84 -76.91
CA SER A 4 -50.73 25.02 -75.67
C SER A 4 -49.93 25.18 -74.37
N LEU A 5 -50.42 26.09 -73.50
CA LEU A 5 -50.76 25.99 -72.07
C LEU A 5 -50.01 25.05 -71.07
N SER A 6 -49.79 25.60 -69.87
CA SER A 6 -49.78 24.99 -68.50
C SER A 6 -48.39 24.78 -67.86
N LEU A 7 -48.11 24.89 -66.55
CA LEU A 7 -48.72 25.45 -65.33
C LEU A 7 -47.71 25.15 -64.16
N ILE A 8 -47.39 26.15 -63.29
CA ILE A 8 -47.02 26.14 -61.84
C ILE A 8 -45.91 25.16 -61.31
N ILE A 9 -44.99 25.69 -60.46
CA ILE A 9 -44.71 25.30 -59.04
C ILE A 9 -43.34 25.88 -58.60
N ILE A 10 -43.36 26.60 -57.48
CA ILE A 10 -42.23 27.15 -56.72
C ILE A 10 -41.60 26.02 -55.88
N ILE A 11 -40.27 25.86 -55.90
CA ILE A 11 -39.52 25.17 -54.84
C ILE A 11 -38.31 26.03 -54.44
N LEU A 12 -38.31 26.43 -53.17
CA LEU A 12 -37.22 27.11 -52.46
C LEU A 12 -36.46 26.04 -51.65
N ILE A 13 -35.17 25.81 -51.89
CA ILE A 13 -34.29 25.11 -50.95
C ILE A 13 -32.95 25.85 -50.93
N GLY A 14 -32.64 26.48 -49.79
CA GLY A 14 -31.38 27.14 -49.53
C GLY A 14 -30.26 26.13 -49.30
N ASN A 15 -29.09 26.40 -49.88
CA ASN A 15 -27.86 25.69 -49.55
C ASN A 15 -27.18 26.37 -48.35
N THR A 16 -27.10 25.68 -47.22
CA THR A 16 -26.14 26.02 -46.16
C THR A 16 -24.83 25.27 -46.41
N VAL A 17 -23.76 26.02 -46.70
CA VAL A 17 -22.40 25.47 -46.80
C VAL A 17 -21.88 25.20 -45.38
N ALA A 18 -21.58 23.94 -45.06
CA ALA A 18 -20.82 23.60 -43.87
C ALA A 18 -19.32 23.83 -44.12
N ALA A 19 -18.67 24.56 -43.22
CA ALA A 19 -17.24 24.85 -43.28
C ALA A 19 -16.41 23.57 -43.14
N GLN A 20 -15.59 23.26 -44.15
CA GLN A 20 -14.57 22.22 -44.07
C GLN A 20 -13.44 22.75 -43.18
N GLN A 21 -13.30 22.19 -41.98
CA GLN A 21 -12.25 22.57 -41.04
C GLN A 21 -10.90 22.13 -41.63
N SER A 22 -10.01 23.10 -41.86
CA SER A 22 -8.65 22.87 -42.35
C SER A 22 -7.85 22.17 -41.27
N GLU A 23 -7.63 20.88 -41.44
CA GLU A 23 -6.61 20.15 -40.68
C GLU A 23 -5.25 20.81 -40.95
N LEU A 24 -4.44 20.98 -39.90
CA LEU A 24 -3.01 21.24 -40.05
C LEU A 24 -2.40 19.98 -40.71
N ASN A 25 -2.41 19.98 -42.04
CA ASN A 25 -1.62 19.05 -42.81
C ASN A 25 -0.17 19.38 -42.50
N PHE A 26 0.45 18.58 -41.63
CA PHE A 26 1.89 18.48 -41.62
C PHE A 26 2.28 17.99 -43.01
N THR A 27 2.50 18.89 -43.97
CA THR A 27 3.29 18.59 -45.17
C THR A 27 4.52 17.92 -44.61
N HIS A 28 4.77 16.64 -44.95
CA HIS A 28 5.80 15.78 -44.38
C HIS A 28 7.15 16.52 -44.20
N GLN A 29 7.27 17.33 -43.15
CA GLN A 29 8.51 17.90 -42.69
C GLN A 29 8.93 16.93 -41.63
N THR A 30 9.53 15.86 -42.12
CA THR A 30 10.45 15.07 -41.32
C THR A 30 11.54 16.02 -40.84
N THR A 31 11.35 16.61 -39.66
CA THR A 31 12.44 17.15 -38.85
C THR A 31 13.22 15.94 -38.36
N ASN A 32 14.11 15.48 -39.22
CA ASN A 32 15.05 14.43 -38.90
C ASN A 32 16.15 15.07 -38.06
N PHE A 33 16.15 14.80 -36.76
CA PHE A 33 17.12 15.32 -35.80
C PHE A 33 18.53 14.71 -35.96
N SER A 34 18.85 14.12 -37.11
CA SER A 34 20.17 13.54 -37.36
C SER A 34 20.64 13.75 -38.80
N THR A 35 21.85 14.29 -38.91
CA THR A 35 22.56 14.61 -40.17
C THR A 35 23.31 13.41 -40.78
N THR A 36 23.08 12.18 -40.28
CA THR A 36 23.55 10.88 -40.83
C THR A 36 22.63 9.73 -40.34
N PRO A 37 22.45 8.59 -41.06
CA PRO A 37 21.18 7.83 -41.04
C PRO A 37 21.10 6.66 -40.03
N PRO A 38 19.95 6.41 -39.37
CA PRO A 38 19.59 5.06 -38.92
C PRO A 38 18.48 4.39 -39.76
N ARG A 39 17.81 5.08 -40.69
CA ARG A 39 16.58 4.55 -41.34
C ARG A 39 16.34 4.97 -42.80
N SER A 40 17.37 5.19 -43.61
CA SER A 40 17.18 5.52 -45.05
C SER A 40 16.51 4.40 -45.87
N ALA A 41 16.41 3.18 -45.31
CA ALA A 41 15.74 2.02 -45.90
C ALA A 41 14.40 1.64 -45.21
N ILE A 42 13.93 2.42 -44.22
CA ILE A 42 12.67 2.13 -43.49
C ILE A 42 11.72 3.31 -43.65
N ASN A 43 10.50 3.03 -44.13
CA ASN A 43 9.47 4.04 -44.31
C ASN A 43 9.01 4.63 -42.97
N PRO A 44 8.60 5.92 -42.92
CA PRO A 44 8.09 6.56 -41.70
C PRO A 44 6.73 5.99 -41.27
N MET A 45 6.47 5.97 -39.95
CA MET A 45 5.13 5.77 -39.35
C MET A 45 4.41 7.11 -39.24
N SER A 46 3.10 7.08 -39.00
CA SER A 46 2.29 8.30 -38.80
C SER A 46 1.49 8.23 -37.51
N ILE A 47 1.08 9.40 -37.03
CA ILE A 47 0.18 9.56 -35.88
C ILE A 47 -1.03 10.34 -36.36
N LYS A 48 -2.21 9.96 -35.90
CA LYS A 48 -3.46 10.64 -36.23
C LYS A 48 -4.32 10.86 -35.00
N LEU A 49 -4.95 12.04 -34.95
CA LEU A 49 -5.96 12.39 -33.96
C LEU A 49 -7.33 12.32 -34.62
N TRP A 50 -8.27 11.66 -33.95
CA TRP A 50 -9.64 11.49 -34.39
C TRP A 50 -10.58 12.02 -33.33
N ASP A 51 -11.54 12.83 -33.74
CA ASP A 51 -12.75 13.03 -32.95
C ASP A 51 -13.57 11.73 -33.00
N ASN A 52 -13.96 11.22 -31.84
CA ASN A 52 -14.77 10.02 -31.73
C ASN A 52 -16.22 10.43 -31.45
N TYR A 53 -16.98 10.55 -32.53
CA TYR A 53 -18.42 10.86 -32.54
C TYR A 53 -19.22 9.60 -32.91
N GLY A 54 -19.17 8.58 -32.05
CA GLY A 54 -19.87 7.31 -32.21
C GLY A 54 -19.22 6.34 -33.21
N ASN A 55 -17.99 6.61 -33.66
CA ASN A 55 -17.30 5.80 -34.66
C ASN A 55 -15.92 5.35 -34.15
N GLY A 56 -15.86 4.13 -33.61
CA GLY A 56 -14.61 3.44 -33.29
C GLY A 56 -14.17 3.48 -31.82
N GLY A 57 -14.61 4.43 -31.01
CA GLY A 57 -14.25 4.52 -29.59
C GLY A 57 -15.17 3.74 -28.64
N PRO A 58 -14.81 3.62 -27.36
CA PRO A 58 -15.62 2.94 -26.34
C PRO A 58 -16.97 3.60 -26.03
N THR A 59 -17.14 4.88 -26.36
CA THR A 59 -18.40 5.63 -26.13
C THR A 59 -18.75 6.50 -27.32
N THR A 60 -19.91 7.16 -27.27
CA THR A 60 -20.38 8.07 -28.32
C THR A 60 -19.51 9.32 -28.47
N TYR A 61 -18.82 9.79 -27.43
CA TYR A 61 -18.05 11.04 -27.47
C TYR A 61 -16.66 10.84 -26.87
N GLY A 62 -15.62 11.33 -27.54
CA GLY A 62 -14.26 11.35 -26.99
C GLY A 62 -13.22 11.62 -28.07
N THR A 63 -11.95 11.37 -27.76
CA THR A 63 -10.86 11.54 -28.72
C THR A 63 -10.03 10.27 -28.81
N ILE A 64 -9.72 9.82 -30.01
CA ILE A 64 -8.79 8.71 -30.24
C ILE A 64 -7.49 9.28 -30.78
N LEU A 65 -6.39 8.97 -30.11
CA LEU A 65 -5.05 9.10 -30.65
C LEU A 65 -4.62 7.75 -31.17
N GLU A 66 -4.35 7.67 -32.47
CA GLU A 66 -3.93 6.45 -33.14
C GLU A 66 -2.51 6.58 -33.68
N ILE A 67 -1.71 5.54 -33.46
CA ILE A 67 -0.36 5.43 -33.99
C ILE A 67 -0.38 4.37 -35.08
N TYR A 68 -0.19 4.80 -36.33
CA TYR A 68 -0.33 3.96 -37.51
C TYR A 68 0.98 3.26 -37.86
N GLY A 69 0.95 1.93 -37.92
CA GLY A 69 2.10 1.09 -38.23
C GLY A 69 2.38 0.94 -39.74
N ARG A 70 3.10 -0.11 -40.11
CA ARG A 70 3.25 -0.64 -41.49
C ARG A 70 2.84 -2.12 -41.50
N SER A 71 2.65 -2.74 -42.67
CA SER A 71 2.40 -4.19 -42.80
C SER A 71 3.25 -5.01 -41.82
N SER A 72 2.59 -5.89 -41.07
CA SER A 72 3.16 -6.73 -40.00
C SER A 72 3.54 -6.01 -38.69
N HIS A 73 3.19 -4.73 -38.51
CA HIS A 73 3.31 -4.02 -37.23
C HIS A 73 1.95 -3.94 -36.51
N GLN A 74 2.00 -3.70 -35.20
CA GLN A 74 0.83 -3.30 -34.43
C GLN A 74 0.49 -1.83 -34.67
N THR A 75 -0.81 -1.54 -34.65
CA THR A 75 -1.41 -0.22 -34.62
C THR A 75 -2.05 -0.07 -33.24
N SER A 76 -1.74 1.01 -32.55
CA SER A 76 -2.19 1.22 -31.16
C SER A 76 -3.07 2.45 -31.07
N GLN A 77 -4.05 2.39 -30.18
CA GLN A 77 -4.96 3.49 -29.93
C GLN A 77 -5.04 3.81 -28.44
N LEU A 78 -5.00 5.10 -28.15
CA LEU A 78 -5.37 5.67 -26.87
C LEU A 78 -6.68 6.40 -27.03
N TYR A 79 -7.62 6.11 -26.14
CA TYR A 79 -8.90 6.79 -26.07
C TYR A 79 -8.95 7.68 -24.85
N PHE A 80 -9.36 8.93 -25.09
CA PHE A 80 -9.63 9.92 -24.08
C PHE A 80 -11.15 10.14 -24.02
N GLY A 81 -11.76 9.62 -22.95
CA GLY A 81 -13.19 9.68 -22.72
C GLY A 81 -13.69 11.05 -22.28
N GLY A 82 -14.95 11.35 -22.63
CA GLY A 82 -15.63 12.59 -22.26
C GLY A 82 -16.72 12.40 -21.19
N TRP A 83 -17.64 11.45 -21.38
CA TRP A 83 -18.85 11.29 -20.53
C TRP A 83 -18.90 9.97 -19.75
N ASP A 84 -17.81 9.20 -19.73
CA ASP A 84 -17.72 7.89 -19.09
C ASP A 84 -16.69 7.87 -17.96
N ASP A 85 -16.87 8.77 -17.00
CA ASP A 85 -15.90 9.00 -15.92
C ASP A 85 -14.51 9.37 -16.48
N SER A 86 -14.46 10.13 -17.59
CA SER A 86 -13.24 10.60 -18.26
C SER A 86 -12.17 9.52 -18.48
N LYS A 87 -12.58 8.27 -18.74
CA LYS A 87 -11.66 7.13 -18.78
C LYS A 87 -10.63 7.26 -19.87
N ILE A 88 -9.37 6.95 -19.52
CA ILE A 88 -8.29 6.78 -20.49
C ILE A 88 -8.12 5.29 -20.74
N ARG A 89 -8.16 4.88 -22.01
CA ARG A 89 -8.05 3.46 -22.39
C ARG A 89 -7.03 3.22 -23.48
N TYR A 90 -6.49 2.01 -23.50
CA TYR A 90 -5.58 1.51 -24.52
C TYR A 90 -6.18 0.33 -25.29
N ARG A 91 -5.91 0.23 -26.58
CA ARG A 91 -6.07 -1.00 -27.37
C ARG A 91 -5.09 -1.05 -28.54
N GLU A 92 -5.05 -2.19 -29.22
CA GLU A 92 -4.16 -2.43 -30.36
C GLU A 92 -4.75 -3.40 -31.39
N ALA A 93 -4.25 -3.36 -32.61
CA ALA A 93 -4.56 -4.28 -33.70
C ALA A 93 -3.31 -4.49 -34.56
N PHE A 94 -3.31 -5.41 -35.52
CA PHE A 94 -2.29 -5.44 -36.56
C PHE A 94 -2.63 -4.45 -37.69
N TYR A 95 -1.61 -3.93 -38.37
CA TYR A 95 -1.75 -2.98 -39.47
C TYR A 95 -2.67 -3.49 -40.58
N GLY A 96 -3.64 -2.67 -40.98
CA GLY A 96 -4.57 -2.97 -42.08
C GLY A 96 -5.72 -3.91 -41.69
N GLU A 97 -5.73 -4.42 -40.46
CA GLU A 97 -6.82 -5.24 -39.94
C GLU A 97 -7.96 -4.36 -39.40
N SER A 98 -9.20 -4.84 -39.52
CA SER A 98 -10.38 -4.19 -38.95
C SER A 98 -10.77 -4.73 -37.57
N THR A 99 -10.08 -5.77 -37.09
CA THR A 99 -10.34 -6.42 -35.80
C THR A 99 -9.34 -5.94 -34.75
N TRP A 100 -9.84 -5.40 -33.64
CA TRP A 100 -9.04 -4.78 -32.57
C TRP A 100 -9.08 -5.57 -31.28
N SER A 101 -8.04 -5.44 -30.45
CA SER A 101 -8.08 -5.85 -29.06
C SER A 101 -9.09 -5.00 -28.27
N ASN A 102 -9.53 -5.55 -27.15
CA ASN A 102 -10.45 -4.86 -26.27
C ASN A 102 -9.78 -3.62 -25.68
N TRP A 103 -10.57 -2.58 -25.46
CA TRP A 103 -10.14 -1.43 -24.69
C TRP A 103 -9.85 -1.81 -23.25
N ILE A 104 -8.71 -1.37 -22.73
CA ILE A 104 -8.34 -1.58 -21.34
C ILE A 104 -8.22 -0.24 -20.65
N THR A 105 -8.95 -0.06 -19.55
CA THR A 105 -8.87 1.15 -18.75
C THR A 105 -7.51 1.24 -18.09
N MET A 106 -6.91 2.42 -18.20
CA MET A 106 -5.66 2.79 -17.54
C MET A 106 -5.95 3.73 -16.37
N LEU A 107 -6.96 4.60 -16.50
CA LEU A 107 -7.37 5.60 -15.52
C LEU A 107 -8.87 5.91 -15.66
N ASP A 108 -9.54 6.22 -14.55
CA ASP A 108 -10.92 6.72 -14.47
C ASP A 108 -11.06 7.94 -13.53
N SER A 109 -12.21 8.63 -13.56
CA SER A 109 -12.46 9.83 -12.74
C SER A 109 -12.91 9.53 -11.30
N LYS A 110 -12.92 8.26 -10.87
CA LYS A 110 -13.29 7.83 -9.50
C LYS A 110 -12.09 7.67 -8.58
N ASN A 111 -10.87 7.96 -9.06
CA ASN A 111 -9.60 7.76 -8.35
C ASN A 111 -9.25 6.28 -8.08
N ASN A 112 -9.78 5.32 -8.87
CA ASN A 112 -9.35 3.93 -8.79
C ASN A 112 -8.10 3.69 -9.65
N VAL A 113 -7.14 2.90 -9.15
CA VAL A 113 -6.07 2.36 -10.02
C VAL A 113 -6.63 1.16 -10.78
N GLU A 114 -7.02 1.41 -12.02
CA GLU A 114 -7.50 0.40 -12.95
C GLU A 114 -6.38 0.09 -13.92
N SER A 115 -5.61 -0.97 -13.65
CA SER A 115 -4.47 -1.34 -14.50
C SER A 115 -4.84 -2.49 -15.44
N ALA A 116 -4.53 -2.30 -16.72
CA ALA A 116 -4.52 -3.32 -17.77
C ALA A 116 -3.41 -4.39 -17.60
N GLY A 117 -2.40 -4.08 -16.77
CA GLY A 117 -1.18 -4.86 -16.58
C GLY A 117 -1.01 -5.41 -15.15
N ARG A 118 0.12 -6.09 -14.87
CA ARG A 118 0.35 -6.71 -13.57
C ARG A 118 0.40 -5.65 -12.47
N LEU A 119 -0.65 -5.63 -11.66
CA LEU A 119 -0.58 -5.26 -10.27
C LEU A 119 0.18 -6.39 -9.55
N MET A 120 1.50 -6.29 -9.49
CA MET A 120 2.35 -7.42 -9.14
C MET A 120 2.18 -7.83 -7.67
N VAL A 121 1.53 -8.99 -7.54
CA VAL A 121 1.46 -9.84 -6.36
C VAL A 121 1.61 -11.29 -6.84
N SER A 122 2.81 -11.74 -7.24
CA SER A 122 3.01 -13.07 -7.85
C SER A 122 4.15 -13.87 -7.21
N GLY A 123 3.95 -15.19 -7.07
CA GLY A 123 4.82 -16.20 -6.43
C GLY A 123 4.00 -17.40 -5.90
N ILE A 124 4.61 -18.42 -5.30
CA ILE A 124 3.87 -19.55 -4.68
C ILE A 124 3.43 -19.16 -3.25
N GLY A 125 2.12 -19.01 -2.98
CA GLY A 125 1.56 -18.68 -1.65
C GLY A 125 0.22 -17.91 -1.67
N ASN A 126 -0.36 -17.61 -0.50
CA ASN A 126 -1.59 -16.80 -0.38
C ASN A 126 -1.24 -15.29 -0.30
N HIS A 127 -1.74 -14.45 -1.19
CA HIS A 127 -1.69 -12.99 -1.06
C HIS A 127 -3.08 -12.44 -1.34
N PHE A 128 -3.70 -11.78 -0.36
CA PHE A 128 -5.14 -11.60 -0.32
C PHE A 128 -5.51 -10.21 0.20
N ILE A 129 -6.47 -9.53 -0.42
CA ILE A 129 -7.06 -8.30 0.10
C ILE A 129 -8.58 -8.52 0.14
N ASN A 130 -9.20 -8.50 1.32
CA ASN A 130 -10.63 -8.81 1.51
C ASN A 130 -11.26 -7.92 2.58
N GLY A 131 -12.37 -7.26 2.26
CA GLY A 131 -13.09 -6.41 3.22
C GLY A 131 -12.26 -5.27 3.80
N GLY A 132 -11.22 -4.83 3.08
CA GLY A 132 -10.23 -3.84 3.57
C GLY A 132 -9.13 -4.41 4.47
N ASN A 133 -9.01 -5.73 4.57
CA ASN A 133 -7.94 -6.43 5.28
C ASN A 133 -6.96 -7.05 4.29
N VAL A 134 -5.70 -7.20 4.69
CA VAL A 134 -4.61 -7.76 3.89
C VAL A 134 -4.11 -9.07 4.52
N GLY A 135 -4.12 -10.15 3.75
CA GLY A 135 -3.57 -11.47 4.10
C GLY A 135 -2.31 -11.79 3.30
N ILE A 136 -1.24 -12.20 3.98
CA ILE A 136 0.01 -12.71 3.36
C ILE A 136 0.28 -14.10 3.94
N GLY A 137 0.42 -15.12 3.10
CA GLY A 137 0.47 -16.53 3.52
C GLY A 137 -0.86 -17.09 4.07
N THR A 138 -1.91 -16.28 4.22
CA THR A 138 -3.24 -16.69 4.71
C THR A 138 -4.39 -16.17 3.85
N ALA A 139 -5.46 -16.97 3.76
CA ALA A 139 -6.70 -16.61 3.07
C ALA A 139 -7.79 -16.10 4.03
N THR A 140 -7.58 -16.22 5.34
CA THR A 140 -8.55 -15.82 6.37
C THR A 140 -7.92 -14.79 7.30
N PRO A 141 -7.70 -13.55 6.83
CA PRO A 141 -7.15 -12.51 7.67
C PRO A 141 -8.18 -12.11 8.74
N ASN A 142 -7.88 -12.38 9.99
CA ASN A 142 -8.70 -11.99 11.13
C ASN A 142 -8.42 -10.54 11.56
N GLU A 143 -7.32 -9.95 11.07
CA GLU A 143 -6.87 -8.60 11.38
C GLU A 143 -6.71 -7.76 10.10
N LYS A 144 -6.53 -6.44 10.26
CA LYS A 144 -6.23 -5.54 9.12
C LYS A 144 -5.04 -6.01 8.29
N LEU A 145 -4.04 -6.60 8.95
CA LEU A 145 -2.94 -7.31 8.32
C LEU A 145 -2.74 -8.65 9.04
N SER A 146 -2.91 -9.77 8.34
CA SER A 146 -2.59 -11.10 8.85
C SER A 146 -1.50 -11.74 8.01
N VAL A 147 -0.43 -12.21 8.66
CA VAL A 147 0.72 -12.81 7.99
C VAL A 147 0.98 -14.20 8.56
N ASN A 148 0.75 -15.24 7.74
CA ASN A 148 1.20 -16.59 8.05
C ASN A 148 2.63 -16.78 7.52
N GLY A 149 3.58 -16.26 8.29
CA GLY A 149 4.99 -16.22 7.93
C GLY A 149 5.75 -15.21 8.75
N LYS A 150 7.02 -14.98 8.37
CA LYS A 150 7.85 -13.98 9.04
C LYS A 150 7.63 -12.62 8.39
N ILE A 151 7.44 -11.60 9.23
CA ILE A 151 7.47 -10.21 8.82
C ILE A 151 8.88 -9.69 9.09
N ARG A 152 9.56 -9.19 8.06
CA ARG A 152 10.79 -8.41 8.23
C ARG A 152 10.43 -6.95 8.08
N ALA A 153 10.61 -6.20 9.14
CA ALA A 153 10.47 -4.76 9.17
C ALA A 153 11.76 -4.15 9.71
N HIS A 154 12.09 -2.92 9.30
CA HIS A 154 13.15 -2.15 9.96
C HIS A 154 12.67 -1.63 11.33
N GLU A 155 11.38 -1.31 11.41
CA GLU A 155 10.72 -0.79 12.61
C GLU A 155 9.24 -1.16 12.61
N ILE A 156 8.68 -1.38 13.80
CA ILE A 156 7.24 -1.52 14.03
C ILE A 156 6.90 -0.60 15.20
N LYS A 157 6.11 0.43 14.96
CA LYS A 157 5.54 1.26 16.03
C LYS A 157 4.23 0.63 16.49
N VAL A 158 4.16 0.25 17.76
CA VAL A 158 2.94 -0.28 18.38
C VAL A 158 2.33 0.80 19.24
N GLU A 159 1.10 1.18 18.93
CA GLU A 159 0.35 2.16 19.71
C GLU A 159 -0.55 1.41 20.70
N THR A 160 -0.11 1.37 21.96
CA THR A 160 -0.90 0.85 23.09
C THR A 160 -0.98 1.89 24.20
N ALA A 161 -1.90 1.70 25.14
CA ALA A 161 -2.17 2.59 26.26
C ALA A 161 -1.78 1.96 27.61
N ASN A 162 -1.76 2.80 28.65
CA ASN A 162 -1.52 2.41 30.04
C ASN A 162 -0.15 1.74 30.25
N TRP A 163 0.92 2.42 29.87
CA TRP A 163 2.29 1.98 30.20
C TRP A 163 2.49 1.90 31.72
N PRO A 164 3.39 1.02 32.19
CA PRO A 164 3.40 0.56 33.58
C PRO A 164 3.99 1.51 34.61
N ASP A 165 4.27 2.77 34.26
CA ASP A 165 4.81 3.80 35.18
C ASP A 165 4.07 3.90 36.53
N TYR A 166 2.81 3.47 36.59
CA TYR A 166 2.03 3.32 37.82
C TYR A 166 2.70 2.41 38.88
N VAL A 167 3.66 1.57 38.50
CA VAL A 167 4.47 0.75 39.42
C VAL A 167 5.25 1.63 40.40
N PHE A 168 5.54 2.88 40.03
CA PHE A 168 6.26 3.83 40.88
C PHE A 168 5.38 4.70 41.78
N GLU A 169 4.06 4.54 41.72
CA GLU A 169 3.13 5.28 42.59
C GLU A 169 3.20 4.77 44.04
N ASP A 170 2.96 5.66 45.00
CA ASP A 170 3.11 5.37 46.44
C ASP A 170 2.19 4.25 46.95
N ASP A 171 1.05 4.02 46.27
CA ASP A 171 0.07 2.99 46.60
C ASP A 171 0.28 1.66 45.85
N TYR A 172 1.34 1.55 45.04
CA TYR A 172 1.65 0.32 44.31
C TYR A 172 2.13 -0.78 45.26
N ASN A 173 1.32 -1.84 45.40
CA ASN A 173 1.65 -2.97 46.26
C ASN A 173 2.50 -4.01 45.51
N ILE A 174 3.81 -3.94 45.68
CA ILE A 174 4.73 -4.94 45.13
C ILE A 174 4.61 -6.28 45.88
N THR A 175 4.51 -7.38 45.14
CA THR A 175 4.44 -8.72 45.73
C THR A 175 5.72 -9.04 46.50
N SER A 176 5.60 -9.61 47.70
CA SER A 176 6.77 -9.98 48.48
C SER A 176 7.58 -11.09 47.80
N LEU A 177 8.90 -11.12 48.00
CA LEU A 177 9.77 -12.16 47.43
C LEU A 177 9.36 -13.58 47.86
N THR A 178 8.85 -13.75 49.08
CA THR A 178 8.37 -15.03 49.58
C THR A 178 7.11 -15.51 48.86
N GLU A 179 6.15 -14.62 48.63
CA GLU A 179 4.94 -14.94 47.86
C GLU A 179 5.28 -15.19 46.39
N LEU A 180 6.17 -14.39 45.81
CA LEU A 180 6.64 -14.55 44.44
C LEU A 180 7.36 -15.89 44.26
N GLU A 181 8.22 -16.28 45.20
CA GLU A 181 8.91 -17.57 45.19
C GLU A 181 7.91 -18.74 45.24
N LYS A 182 6.90 -18.64 46.12
CA LYS A 182 5.82 -19.64 46.20
C LYS A 182 5.10 -19.75 44.86
N TYR A 183 4.70 -18.62 44.27
CA TYR A 183 4.02 -18.59 42.97
C TYR A 183 4.87 -19.24 41.87
N ILE A 184 6.16 -18.91 41.77
CA ILE A 184 7.06 -19.47 40.75
C ILE A 184 7.24 -20.97 40.96
N LYS A 185 7.36 -21.44 42.20
CA LYS A 185 7.48 -22.88 42.51
C LYS A 185 6.24 -23.65 42.06
N GLU A 186 5.05 -23.08 42.26
CA GLU A 186 3.76 -23.68 41.90
C GLU A 186 3.47 -23.59 40.39
N ASN A 187 3.68 -22.43 39.76
CA ASN A 187 3.21 -22.14 38.40
C ASN A 187 4.30 -22.22 37.31
N LYS A 188 5.59 -22.20 37.68
CA LYS A 188 6.74 -22.26 36.76
C LYS A 188 6.86 -21.08 35.77
N HIS A 189 6.16 -19.98 36.01
CA HIS A 189 6.31 -18.71 35.30
C HIS A 189 6.04 -17.53 36.25
N LEU A 190 6.32 -16.31 35.80
CA LEU A 190 6.02 -15.09 36.56
C LEU A 190 4.51 -14.80 36.58
N PRO A 191 4.00 -14.12 37.64
CA PRO A 191 2.63 -13.60 37.63
C PRO A 191 2.38 -12.73 36.39
N GLU A 192 1.15 -12.80 35.85
CA GLU A 192 0.66 -12.06 34.68
C GLU A 192 1.30 -12.43 33.33
N MET A 193 2.48 -13.06 33.35
CA MET A 193 3.10 -13.59 32.14
C MET A 193 2.37 -14.86 31.69
N PRO A 194 2.10 -15.00 30.37
CA PRO A 194 1.55 -16.24 29.86
C PRO A 194 2.52 -17.40 30.11
N SER A 195 1.97 -18.56 30.44
CA SER A 195 2.75 -19.79 30.48
C SER A 195 3.26 -20.13 29.07
N ALA A 196 4.34 -20.92 28.99
CA ALA A 196 4.86 -21.38 27.69
C ALA A 196 3.79 -22.08 26.85
N LYS A 197 2.92 -22.87 27.50
CA LYS A 197 1.81 -23.57 26.85
C LYS A 197 0.78 -22.60 26.25
N GLU A 198 0.45 -21.52 26.93
CA GLU A 198 -0.48 -20.50 26.43
C GLU A 198 0.13 -19.71 25.28
N ALA A 199 1.41 -19.32 25.40
CA ALA A 199 2.13 -18.61 24.36
C ALA A 199 2.30 -19.44 23.08
N GLU A 200 2.52 -20.75 23.20
CA GLU A 200 2.60 -21.66 22.05
C GLU A 200 1.23 -21.87 21.38
N ALA A 201 0.14 -21.93 22.17
CA ALA A 201 -1.20 -22.17 21.65
C ALA A 201 -1.80 -20.93 20.97
N ASN A 202 -1.62 -19.75 21.56
CA ASN A 202 -2.33 -18.53 21.16
C ASN A 202 -1.41 -17.47 20.54
N GLY A 203 -0.09 -17.68 20.59
CA GLY A 203 0.88 -16.64 20.27
C GLY A 203 1.03 -15.60 21.39
N VAL A 204 1.74 -14.51 21.10
CA VAL A 204 1.92 -13.39 22.02
C VAL A 204 1.59 -12.09 21.31
N GLU A 205 0.82 -11.24 21.97
CA GLU A 205 0.55 -9.89 21.50
C GLU A 205 1.78 -9.02 21.80
N LEU A 206 2.46 -8.53 20.76
CA LEU A 206 3.74 -7.84 20.91
C LEU A 206 3.65 -6.60 21.82
N GLY A 207 2.57 -5.83 21.72
CA GLY A 207 2.34 -4.65 22.54
C GLY A 207 2.17 -5.00 24.02
N GLU A 208 1.26 -5.92 24.33
CA GLU A 208 0.98 -6.33 25.71
C GLU A 208 2.17 -7.06 26.34
N MET A 209 2.89 -7.89 25.59
CA MET A 209 4.11 -8.54 26.08
C MET A 209 5.18 -7.52 26.43
N ASN A 210 5.43 -6.53 25.58
CA ASN A 210 6.41 -5.48 25.87
C ASN A 210 6.02 -4.65 27.11
N LYS A 211 4.74 -4.38 27.29
CA LYS A 211 4.21 -3.69 28.46
C LYS A 211 4.37 -4.51 29.74
N LEU A 212 4.06 -5.81 29.71
CA LEU A 212 4.30 -6.72 30.84
C LEU A 212 5.78 -6.82 31.17
N LEU A 213 6.65 -6.95 30.16
CA LEU A 213 8.10 -6.97 30.36
C LEU A 213 8.60 -5.68 31.02
N LEU A 214 8.14 -4.51 30.55
CA LEU A 214 8.50 -3.24 31.18
C LEU A 214 8.03 -3.18 32.63
N LYS A 215 6.78 -3.59 32.91
CA LYS A 215 6.27 -3.69 34.29
C LYS A 215 7.19 -4.53 35.18
N LYS A 216 7.63 -5.69 34.69
CA LYS A 216 8.54 -6.57 35.45
C LYS A 216 9.93 -5.96 35.65
N VAL A 217 10.43 -5.17 34.70
CA VAL A 217 11.69 -4.43 34.84
C VAL A 217 11.56 -3.33 35.92
N GLU A 218 10.43 -2.64 35.97
CA GLU A 218 10.17 -1.60 36.98
C GLU A 218 10.00 -2.20 38.37
N GLU A 219 9.22 -3.28 38.51
CA GLU A 219 9.08 -4.03 39.76
C GLU A 219 10.44 -4.56 40.25
N LEU A 220 11.25 -5.10 39.34
CA LEU A 220 12.60 -5.56 39.67
C LEU A 220 13.49 -4.41 40.15
N THR A 221 13.38 -3.23 39.53
CA THR A 221 14.10 -2.02 39.94
C THR A 221 13.74 -1.63 41.39
N LEU A 222 12.45 -1.67 41.75
CA LEU A 222 12.01 -1.41 43.13
C LEU A 222 12.57 -2.43 44.13
N LEU A 223 12.54 -3.72 43.79
CA LEU A 223 13.11 -4.79 44.63
C LEU A 223 14.62 -4.62 44.80
N LEU A 224 15.34 -4.22 43.75
CA LEU A 224 16.78 -3.95 43.81
C LEU A 224 17.10 -2.75 44.70
N ILE A 225 16.31 -1.68 44.63
CA ILE A 225 16.46 -0.51 45.50
C ILE A 225 16.24 -0.91 46.97
N ASP A 226 15.19 -1.69 47.27
CA ASP A 226 14.94 -2.18 48.64
C ASP A 226 16.08 -3.11 49.12
N GLN A 227 16.58 -3.98 48.25
CA GLN A 227 17.70 -4.86 48.56
C GLN A 227 18.98 -4.06 48.84
N ASN A 228 19.27 -3.00 48.08
CA ASN A 228 20.42 -2.14 48.34
C ASN A 228 20.29 -1.45 49.71
N LYS A 229 19.11 -0.92 50.04
CA LYS A 229 18.86 -0.32 51.36
C LYS A 229 19.07 -1.32 52.51
N LYS A 230 18.75 -2.60 52.31
CA LYS A 230 19.03 -3.66 53.29
C LYS A 230 20.52 -3.92 53.42
N ASN A 231 21.26 -3.98 52.31
CA ASN A 231 22.71 -4.16 52.32
C ASN A 231 23.40 -2.99 53.04
N ASP A 232 23.01 -1.75 52.78
CA ASP A 232 23.57 -0.56 53.44
C ASP A 232 23.39 -0.64 54.97
N LYS A 233 22.20 -1.03 55.42
CA LYS A 233 21.91 -1.24 56.86
C LYS A 233 22.74 -2.38 57.47
N GLN A 234 22.97 -3.44 56.71
CA GLN A 234 23.82 -4.55 57.14
C GLN A 234 25.27 -4.07 57.28
N ASP A 235 25.79 -3.29 56.32
CA ASP A 235 27.13 -2.73 56.36
C ASP A 235 27.33 -1.76 57.52
N GLU A 236 26.34 -0.90 57.81
CA GLU A 236 26.35 -0.05 59.00
C GLU A 236 26.43 -0.87 60.30
N THR A 237 25.65 -1.95 60.37
CA THR A 237 25.64 -2.86 61.52
C THR A 237 26.98 -3.57 61.67
N ILE A 238 27.54 -4.08 60.58
CA ILE A 238 28.87 -4.73 60.54
C ILE A 238 29.94 -3.74 61.01
N ASN A 239 29.94 -2.52 60.51
CA ASN A 239 30.89 -1.47 60.90
C ASN A 239 30.80 -1.13 62.39
N LYS A 240 29.58 -1.10 62.96
CA LYS A 240 29.37 -0.89 64.39
C LYS A 240 29.93 -2.05 65.22
N LEU A 241 29.64 -3.30 64.85
CA LEU A 241 30.15 -4.49 65.52
C LEU A 241 31.69 -4.57 65.47
N ILE A 242 32.31 -4.21 64.34
CA ILE A 242 33.78 -4.16 64.21
C ILE A 242 34.38 -3.14 65.19
N LYS A 243 33.77 -1.96 65.33
CA LYS A 243 34.23 -0.94 66.29
C LYS A 243 34.15 -1.43 67.73
N GLU A 244 33.05 -2.05 68.12
CA GLU A 244 32.85 -2.63 69.45
C GLU A 244 33.89 -3.72 69.76
N LEU A 245 34.12 -4.64 68.81
CA LEU A 245 35.08 -5.73 68.96
C LEU A 245 36.53 -5.22 69.10
N ASN A 246 36.89 -4.16 68.37
CA ASN A 246 38.18 -3.51 68.50
C ASN A 246 38.35 -2.77 69.85
N GLY A 247 37.27 -2.21 70.40
CA GLY A 247 37.27 -1.62 71.74
C GLY A 247 37.57 -2.64 72.83
N ILE A 248 36.96 -3.82 72.76
CA ILE A 248 37.16 -4.91 73.73
C ILE A 248 38.60 -5.44 73.69
N LYS A 249 39.19 -5.59 72.50
CA LYS A 249 40.58 -6.05 72.34
C LYS A 249 41.63 -5.11 72.95
N LYS A 250 41.34 -3.81 73.10
CA LYS A 250 42.25 -2.85 73.73
C LYS A 250 42.22 -2.88 75.27
N LEU A 251 41.23 -3.56 75.86
CA LEU A 251 41.04 -3.66 77.31
C LEU A 251 41.59 -4.97 77.89
N LYS A 252 42.06 -5.89 77.05
CA LYS A 252 42.74 -7.14 77.42
C LYS A 252 44.23 -7.01 77.15
#